data_AF-A0A0R1KK49-F1
#
_entry.id   AF-A0A0R1KK49-F1
#
_cell.length_a   1.000
_cell.length_b   1.000
_cell.length_c   1.000
_cell.angle_alpha   90.00
_cell.angle_beta   90.00
_cell.angle_gamma   90.00
#
_symmetry.space_group_name_H-M   'P 1'
#
loop_
_entity.id
_entity.type
_entity.pdbx_description
1 polymer ?
#
loop_
_entity_poly.entity_id
_entity_poly.type
_entity_poly.pdbx_seq_one_letter_code
_entity_poly.pdbx_strand_id
1 'polypeptide(L)'
;MGKNLSIMGRAYELMYVRENTNEVSLRPVDPANAFVVYDSSMEQHSLFGVYYYNVNFNEQDYWYTVIYTDTNIFIYKPTSNFDGQLTLSDNQEHNFGSVPLTEYINNDERMGDWEYKLDTIDSIDKSKSEMANSQEDFSNAMLMITGDIDVPKTPWVGADGQPLTDKDGNIIYRKTPEINTHQSKIWLKPALVKNGINDNGQVIQPTASYLTKELNSDGWKLYIDALNMEIHKDTNTPDTSDANFASNASGVAMSYKLWGNDQERSNQESLYTRGLMRRLRLLGNYWQALGSIKNADMVENINPVYTPNMPKNDAEIMQTVTALVNTGKVSDQTIREQIEPVTGVSNDAEQQRIDEQNEKIKENDPFNNVFTRKPDESQDDDGDNTDDSNPDEVDNNEIDEKPSD
;
A
#
# COMPACT_ATOMS: atom_id res chain seq x y z
N MET A 1 -0.09 -2.70 -10.78
CA MET A 1 0.84 -1.65 -11.22
C MET A 1 1.38 -0.84 -10.05
N GLY A 2 0.52 -0.19 -9.25
CA GLY A 2 0.96 0.58 -8.06
C GLY A 2 1.91 -0.16 -7.12
N LYS A 3 1.64 -1.43 -6.79
CA LYS A 3 2.57 -2.25 -5.98
C LYS A 3 3.98 -2.35 -6.58
N ASN A 4 4.11 -2.56 -7.89
CA ASN A 4 5.41 -2.68 -8.54
C ASN A 4 6.15 -1.33 -8.55
N LEU A 5 5.39 -0.23 -8.70
CA LEU A 5 5.92 1.13 -8.67
C LEU A 5 6.52 1.46 -7.30
N SER A 6 5.79 1.19 -6.21
CA SER A 6 6.28 1.43 -4.84
C SER A 6 7.47 0.55 -4.45
N ILE A 7 7.54 -0.69 -4.94
CA ILE A 7 8.65 -1.60 -4.61
C ILE A 7 9.91 -1.27 -5.42
N MET A 8 9.79 -1.08 -6.74
CA MET A 8 10.95 -0.98 -7.63
C MET A 8 11.25 0.44 -8.09
N GLY A 9 10.47 1.44 -7.66
CA GLY A 9 10.58 2.83 -8.09
C GLY A 9 10.13 3.12 -9.52
N ARG A 10 9.84 2.06 -10.29
CA ARG A 10 9.38 2.11 -11.67
C ARG A 10 8.43 0.97 -11.96
N ALA A 11 7.46 1.23 -12.81
CA ALA A 11 6.56 0.22 -13.35
C ALA A 11 6.40 0.39 -14.85
N TYR A 12 6.28 -0.71 -15.58
CA TYR A 12 6.06 -0.67 -17.02
C TYR A 12 4.68 -1.19 -17.39
N GLU A 13 4.05 -0.56 -18.36
CA GLU A 13 2.85 -1.03 -19.02
C GLU A 13 3.15 -1.21 -20.50
N LEU A 14 2.85 -2.40 -21.01
CA LEU A 14 2.99 -2.70 -22.42
C LEU A 14 1.62 -2.61 -23.10
N MET A 15 1.56 -1.80 -24.14
CA MET A 15 0.45 -1.73 -25.06
C MET A 15 0.69 -2.66 -26.25
N TYR A 16 -0.28 -3.50 -26.59
CA TYR A 16 -0.18 -4.40 -27.73
C TYR A 16 -1.54 -4.62 -28.36
N VAL A 17 -1.56 -4.96 -29.65
CA VAL A 17 -2.78 -5.37 -30.35
C VAL A 17 -2.95 -6.88 -30.14
N ARG A 18 -4.16 -7.32 -29.80
CA ARG A 18 -4.42 -8.77 -29.65
C ARG A 18 -4.25 -9.47 -31.00
N GLU A 19 -3.71 -10.68 -30.96
CA GLU A 19 -3.55 -11.50 -32.16
C GLU A 19 -4.90 -11.70 -32.87
N ASN A 20 -4.91 -11.46 -34.18
CA ASN A 20 -6.09 -11.57 -35.06
C ASN A 20 -7.25 -10.61 -34.73
N THR A 21 -7.04 -9.56 -33.92
CA THR A 21 -8.03 -8.49 -33.75
C THR A 21 -7.38 -7.12 -33.95
N ASN A 22 -8.20 -6.07 -34.08
CA ASN A 22 -7.74 -4.68 -34.08
C ASN A 22 -7.88 -4.03 -32.70
N GLU A 23 -8.13 -4.82 -31.65
CA GLU A 23 -8.35 -4.32 -30.29
C GLU A 23 -7.02 -4.14 -29.57
N VAL A 24 -6.81 -2.92 -29.05
CA VAL A 24 -5.66 -2.63 -28.19
C VAL A 24 -5.90 -3.20 -26.80
N SER A 25 -4.91 -3.93 -26.30
CA SER A 25 -4.84 -4.42 -24.94
C SER A 25 -3.64 -3.85 -24.20
N LEU A 26 -3.80 -3.77 -22.88
CA LEU A 26 -2.82 -3.25 -21.95
C LEU A 26 -2.45 -4.35 -20.98
N ARG A 27 -1.16 -4.52 -20.71
CA ARG A 27 -0.69 -5.45 -19.69
C ARG A 27 0.41 -4.82 -18.85
N PRO A 28 0.31 -4.86 -17.52
CA PRO A 28 1.42 -4.49 -16.66
C PRO A 28 2.54 -5.52 -16.83
N VAL A 29 3.76 -5.03 -16.99
CA VAL A 29 4.96 -5.84 -17.13
C VAL A 29 5.75 -5.79 -15.82
N ASP A 30 6.42 -6.91 -15.51
CA ASP A 30 7.34 -6.95 -14.38
C ASP A 30 8.54 -6.02 -14.62
N PRO A 31 8.83 -5.06 -13.73
CA PRO A 31 10.01 -4.20 -13.84
C PRO A 31 11.34 -4.94 -13.94
N ALA A 32 11.43 -6.18 -13.45
CA ALA A 32 12.65 -6.98 -13.54
C ALA A 32 12.93 -7.52 -14.96
N ASN A 33 11.92 -7.51 -15.82
CA ASN A 33 11.93 -8.12 -17.15
C ASN A 33 11.84 -7.08 -18.28
N ALA A 34 11.81 -5.79 -17.94
CA ALA A 34 11.67 -4.72 -18.92
C ALA A 34 12.50 -3.49 -18.56
N PHE A 35 12.99 -2.80 -19.58
CA PHE A 35 13.57 -1.47 -19.42
C PHE A 35 13.34 -0.64 -20.67
N VAL A 36 13.28 0.68 -20.49
CA VAL A 36 13.19 1.66 -21.57
C VAL A 36 14.54 2.36 -21.70
N VAL A 37 15.02 2.51 -22.92
CA VAL A 37 16.22 3.28 -23.23
C VAL A 37 15.79 4.64 -23.75
N TYR A 38 16.36 5.68 -23.13
CA TYR A 38 16.12 7.08 -23.45
C TYR A 38 17.33 7.66 -24.18
N ASP A 39 17.08 8.66 -25.02
CA ASP A 39 18.14 9.46 -25.64
C ASP A 39 18.82 10.36 -24.59
N SER A 40 20.06 10.76 -24.90
CA SER A 40 20.90 11.71 -24.17
C SER A 40 20.42 13.17 -24.22
N SER A 41 19.37 13.47 -24.97
CA SER A 41 18.77 14.80 -25.02
C SER A 41 18.11 15.20 -23.68
N MET A 42 18.01 16.51 -23.44
CA MET A 42 17.38 17.07 -22.24
C MET A 42 15.92 16.61 -22.06
N GLU A 43 15.23 16.34 -23.16
CA GLU A 43 13.82 15.94 -23.20
C GLU A 43 13.64 14.42 -23.01
N GLN A 44 14.72 13.63 -22.94
CA GLN A 44 14.72 12.18 -22.68
C GLN A 44 13.66 11.42 -23.50
N HIS A 45 13.74 11.52 -24.82
CA HIS A 45 12.84 10.77 -25.70
C HIS A 45 13.11 9.27 -25.61
N SER A 46 12.05 8.46 -25.51
CA SER A 46 12.15 7.00 -25.52
C SER A 46 12.56 6.51 -26.92
N LEU A 47 13.74 5.89 -27.02
CA LEU A 47 14.26 5.34 -28.27
C LEU A 47 13.70 3.95 -28.55
N PHE A 48 13.80 3.07 -27.56
CA PHE A 48 13.26 1.71 -27.63
C PHE A 48 13.02 1.14 -26.23
N GLY A 49 12.08 0.21 -26.14
CA GLY A 49 11.80 -0.58 -24.94
C GLY A 49 12.23 -2.02 -25.17
N VAL A 50 12.92 -2.60 -24.20
CA VAL A 50 13.31 -4.02 -24.22
C VAL A 50 12.45 -4.76 -23.23
N TYR A 51 11.85 -5.85 -23.67
CA TYR A 51 11.16 -6.81 -22.82
C TYR A 51 11.83 -8.18 -23.00
N TYR A 52 12.33 -8.75 -21.92
CA TYR A 52 12.96 -10.05 -21.92
C TYR A 52 12.37 -10.91 -20.81
N TYR A 53 12.14 -12.18 -21.10
CA TYR A 53 11.59 -13.11 -20.11
C TYR A 53 12.19 -14.49 -20.31
N ASN A 54 12.33 -15.19 -19.19
CA ASN A 54 12.79 -16.57 -19.19
C ASN A 54 11.60 -17.52 -19.24
N VAL A 55 11.67 -18.54 -20.09
CA VAL A 55 10.74 -19.65 -20.11
C VAL A 55 11.52 -20.93 -19.93
N ASN A 56 11.21 -21.68 -18.88
CA ASN A 56 11.72 -23.03 -18.73
C ASN A 56 10.86 -23.97 -19.60
N PHE A 57 11.47 -24.60 -20.59
CA PHE A 57 10.82 -25.62 -21.40
C PHE A 57 11.71 -26.85 -21.48
N ASN A 58 11.17 -28.00 -21.08
CA ASN A 58 11.88 -29.28 -21.12
C ASN A 58 13.21 -29.27 -20.33
N GLU A 59 13.18 -28.74 -19.10
CA GLU A 59 14.35 -28.62 -18.19
C GLU A 59 15.50 -27.74 -18.72
N GLN A 60 15.24 -26.96 -19.76
CA GLN A 60 16.19 -26.01 -20.31
C GLN A 60 15.61 -24.60 -20.28
N ASP A 61 16.42 -23.66 -19.82
CA ASP A 61 16.07 -22.25 -19.73
C ASP A 61 16.24 -21.57 -21.08
N TYR A 62 15.15 -20.96 -21.58
CA TYR A 62 15.16 -20.19 -22.81
C TYR A 62 14.89 -18.72 -22.52
N TRP A 63 15.79 -17.85 -22.96
CA TRP A 63 15.65 -16.41 -22.85
C TRP A 63 15.04 -15.85 -24.13
N TYR A 64 13.85 -15.26 -24.01
CA TYR A 64 13.18 -14.53 -25.08
C TYR A 64 13.46 -13.04 -24.91
N THR A 65 13.75 -12.36 -26.02
CA THR A 65 13.98 -10.90 -26.04
C THR A 65 13.15 -10.28 -27.16
N VAL A 66 12.38 -9.26 -26.80
CA VAL A 66 11.56 -8.47 -27.71
C VAL A 66 11.95 -7.02 -27.55
N ILE A 67 12.28 -6.36 -28.66
CA ILE A 67 12.63 -4.94 -28.69
C ILE A 67 11.53 -4.19 -29.40
N TYR A 68 10.93 -3.23 -28.71
CA TYR A 68 9.91 -2.33 -29.21
C TYR A 68 10.55 -1.00 -29.58
N THR A 69 10.48 -0.61 -30.85
CA THR A 69 10.88 0.72 -31.33
C THR A 69 9.66 1.61 -31.55
N ASP A 70 9.83 2.78 -32.13
CA ASP A 70 8.74 3.71 -32.48
C ASP A 70 7.82 3.18 -33.59
N THR A 71 8.33 2.28 -34.43
CA THR A 71 7.71 1.81 -35.68
C THR A 71 7.60 0.30 -35.76
N ASN A 72 8.60 -0.42 -35.24
CA ASN A 72 8.72 -1.87 -35.40
C ASN A 72 8.93 -2.61 -34.07
N ILE A 73 8.46 -3.86 -34.03
CA ILE A 73 8.67 -4.84 -32.97
C ILE A 73 9.64 -5.89 -33.51
N PHE A 74 10.82 -5.98 -32.91
CA PHE A 74 11.83 -6.96 -33.25
C PHE A 74 11.80 -8.10 -32.23
N ILE A 75 11.46 -9.30 -32.69
CA ILE A 75 11.41 -10.51 -31.85
C ILE A 75 12.68 -11.32 -32.15
N TYR A 76 13.45 -11.64 -31.12
CA TYR A 76 14.67 -12.43 -31.24
C TYR A 76 14.41 -13.90 -30.90
N LYS A 77 15.21 -14.80 -31.48
CA LYS A 77 15.10 -16.24 -31.20
C LYS A 77 15.52 -16.54 -29.77
N PRO A 78 14.85 -17.52 -29.12
CA PRO A 78 15.18 -17.91 -27.76
C PRO A 78 16.60 -18.47 -27.69
N THR A 79 17.38 -17.99 -26.73
CA THR A 79 18.76 -18.41 -26.54
C THR A 79 18.89 -19.15 -25.20
N SER A 80 19.61 -20.27 -25.19
CA SER A 80 19.81 -21.08 -23.97
C SER A 80 20.81 -20.47 -23.00
N ASN A 81 21.64 -19.54 -23.48
CA ASN A 81 22.67 -18.85 -22.70
C ASN A 81 22.36 -17.36 -22.66
N PHE A 82 22.51 -16.74 -21.48
CA PHE A 82 22.29 -15.31 -21.28
C PHE A 82 23.18 -14.42 -22.19
N ASP A 83 24.42 -14.84 -22.44
CA ASP A 83 25.40 -14.13 -23.30
C ASP A 83 25.38 -14.56 -24.78
N GLY A 84 24.39 -15.35 -25.21
CA GLY A 84 24.37 -15.81 -26.59
C GLY A 84 24.02 -14.69 -27.58
N GLN A 85 24.52 -14.81 -28.81
CA GLN A 85 24.27 -13.84 -29.86
C GLN A 85 22.78 -13.83 -30.24
N LEU A 86 22.13 -12.69 -30.05
CA LEU A 86 20.73 -12.49 -30.41
C LEU A 86 20.57 -12.52 -31.93
N THR A 87 19.87 -13.53 -32.44
CA THR A 87 19.49 -13.60 -33.86
C THR A 87 18.04 -13.16 -34.04
N LEU A 88 17.81 -12.22 -34.94
CA LEU A 88 16.46 -11.75 -35.25
C LEU A 88 15.59 -12.92 -35.77
N SER A 89 14.42 -13.09 -35.16
CA SER A 89 13.43 -14.10 -35.55
C SER A 89 12.37 -13.50 -36.46
N ASP A 90 11.79 -12.39 -36.04
CA ASP A 90 10.66 -11.75 -36.70
C ASP A 90 10.70 -10.22 -36.54
N ASN A 91 10.10 -9.52 -37.49
CA ASN A 91 9.97 -8.06 -37.49
C ASN A 91 8.54 -7.70 -37.88
N GLN A 92 7.80 -7.15 -36.93
CA GLN A 92 6.41 -6.73 -37.11
C GLN A 92 6.31 -5.21 -37.02
N GLU A 93 5.61 -4.58 -37.96
CA GLU A 93 5.33 -3.14 -37.90
C GLU A 93 4.16 -2.87 -36.95
N HIS A 94 4.22 -1.78 -36.19
CA HIS A 94 3.13 -1.34 -35.33
C HIS A 94 2.78 0.13 -35.59
N ASN A 95 1.50 0.47 -35.41
CA ASN A 95 0.96 1.79 -35.76
C ASN A 95 0.76 2.70 -34.55
N PHE A 96 1.53 2.52 -33.48
CA PHE A 96 1.42 3.38 -32.28
C PHE A 96 2.14 4.73 -32.43
N GLY A 97 3.07 4.83 -33.40
CA GLY A 97 3.83 6.06 -33.71
C GLY A 97 4.82 6.48 -32.61
N SER A 98 5.08 5.59 -31.64
CA SER A 98 5.98 5.77 -30.51
C SER A 98 6.17 4.42 -29.81
N VAL A 99 7.19 4.30 -28.97
CA VAL A 99 7.48 3.07 -28.23
C VAL A 99 6.27 2.66 -27.36
N PRO A 100 5.68 1.46 -27.57
CA PRO A 100 4.46 1.01 -26.90
C PRO A 100 4.66 0.58 -25.43
N LEU A 101 5.90 0.60 -24.94
CA LEU A 101 6.24 0.40 -23.54
C LEU A 101 6.24 1.74 -22.80
N THR A 102 5.31 1.91 -21.87
CA THR A 102 5.19 3.13 -21.05
C THR A 102 5.82 2.90 -19.67
N GLU A 103 6.85 3.69 -19.33
CA GLU A 103 7.42 3.76 -17.98
C GLU A 103 6.59 4.71 -17.11
N TYR A 104 6.21 4.23 -15.93
CA TYR A 104 5.69 5.02 -14.83
C TYR A 104 6.80 5.17 -13.81
N ILE A 105 7.13 6.41 -13.49
CA ILE A 105 8.16 6.79 -12.53
C ILE A 105 7.52 7.09 -11.17
N ASN A 106 8.12 6.58 -10.09
CA ASN A 106 7.65 6.83 -8.74
C ASN A 106 8.17 8.17 -8.19
N ASN A 107 9.43 8.46 -8.51
CA ASN A 107 10.16 9.68 -8.20
C ASN A 107 11.19 9.91 -9.31
N ASP A 108 11.86 11.07 -9.29
CA ASP A 108 12.86 11.42 -10.31
C ASP A 108 14.07 10.48 -10.27
N GLU A 109 14.39 9.92 -9.10
CA GLU A 109 15.48 8.97 -8.86
C GLU A 109 15.17 7.52 -9.27
N ARG A 110 13.90 7.21 -9.61
CA ARG A 110 13.38 5.85 -9.86
C ARG A 110 13.64 4.85 -8.71
N MET A 111 13.54 5.32 -7.48
CA MET A 111 13.70 4.53 -6.24
C MET A 111 12.36 4.11 -5.65
N GLY A 112 12.35 2.93 -5.00
CA GLY A 112 11.18 2.44 -4.26
C GLY A 112 10.92 3.25 -2.99
N ASP A 113 9.66 3.29 -2.55
CA ASP A 113 9.24 4.07 -1.36
C ASP A 113 9.97 3.61 -0.08
N TRP A 114 10.29 2.31 0.00
CA TRP A 114 10.96 1.70 1.14
C TRP A 114 12.48 1.92 1.13
N GLU A 115 13.08 2.19 -0.03
CA GLU A 115 14.55 2.24 -0.17
C GLU A 115 15.14 3.41 0.62
N TYR A 116 14.45 4.55 0.68
CA TYR A 116 14.88 5.72 1.44
C TYR A 116 14.92 5.48 2.97
N LYS A 117 14.19 4.47 3.47
CA LYS A 117 14.09 4.15 4.90
C LYS A 117 14.64 2.78 5.27
N LEU A 118 15.35 2.12 4.35
CA LEU A 118 15.88 0.78 4.56
C LEU A 118 16.76 0.71 5.82
N ASP A 119 17.65 1.69 6.02
CA ASP A 119 18.53 1.75 7.19
C ASP A 119 17.76 1.80 8.53
N THR A 120 16.64 2.55 8.55
CA THR A 120 15.78 2.69 9.73
C THR A 120 15.01 1.39 10.00
N ILE A 121 14.52 0.73 8.94
CA ILE A 121 13.84 -0.57 9.02
C ILE A 121 14.80 -1.64 9.54
N ASP A 122 16.01 -1.72 8.96
CA ASP A 122 17.06 -2.65 9.39
C ASP A 122 17.46 -2.40 10.85
N SER A 123 17.50 -1.13 11.27
CA SER A 123 17.78 -0.75 12.65
C SER A 123 16.70 -1.25 13.62
N ILE A 124 15.42 -1.14 13.24
CA ILE A 124 14.30 -1.68 14.03
C ILE A 124 14.40 -3.20 14.13
N ASP A 125 14.62 -3.88 13.01
CA ASP A 125 14.69 -5.35 12.98
C ASP A 125 15.87 -5.86 13.81
N LYS A 126 17.04 -5.24 13.66
CA LYS A 126 18.21 -5.52 14.50
C LYS A 126 17.91 -5.30 15.98
N SER A 127 17.28 -4.19 16.35
CA SER A 127 16.93 -3.92 17.74
C SER A 127 15.92 -4.93 18.30
N LYS A 128 14.91 -5.34 17.52
CA LYS A 128 13.96 -6.37 17.94
C LYS A 128 14.65 -7.72 18.15
N SER A 129 15.53 -8.12 17.23
CA SER A 129 16.30 -9.36 17.36
C SER A 129 17.23 -9.34 18.58
N GLU A 130 17.96 -8.25 18.80
CA GLU A 130 18.83 -8.12 19.99
C GLU A 130 18.03 -8.12 21.29
N MET A 131 16.85 -7.49 21.31
CA MET A 131 15.95 -7.54 22.48
C MET A 131 15.48 -8.96 22.76
N ALA A 132 15.11 -9.73 21.73
CA ALA A 132 14.71 -11.12 21.88
C ALA A 132 15.86 -11.98 22.41
N ASN A 133 17.06 -11.85 21.84
CA ASN A 133 18.27 -12.53 22.30
C ASN A 133 18.58 -12.18 23.77
N SER A 134 18.45 -10.90 24.13
CA SER A 134 18.74 -10.44 25.49
C SER A 134 17.72 -10.96 26.51
N GLN A 135 16.47 -11.21 26.12
CA GLN A 135 15.47 -11.86 26.97
C GLN A 135 15.76 -13.34 27.18
N GLU A 136 16.20 -14.04 26.12
CA GLU A 136 16.64 -15.43 26.20
C GLU A 136 17.87 -15.58 27.10
N ASP A 137 18.88 -14.72 26.90
CA ASP A 137 20.06 -14.62 27.77
C ASP A 137 19.69 -14.33 29.22
N PHE A 138 18.72 -13.44 29.46
CA PHE A 138 18.25 -13.13 30.81
C PHE A 138 17.58 -14.33 31.47
N SER A 139 16.86 -15.17 30.70
CA SER A 139 16.32 -16.43 31.19
C SER A 139 17.44 -17.40 31.62
N ASN A 140 18.57 -17.38 30.91
CA ASN A 140 19.75 -18.20 31.19
C ASN A 140 20.71 -17.53 32.19
N ALA A 141 20.24 -17.28 33.43
CA ALA A 141 21.06 -16.63 34.45
C ALA A 141 22.20 -17.52 34.98
N MET A 142 23.41 -16.96 35.13
CA MET A 142 24.53 -17.64 35.77
C MET A 142 24.43 -17.53 37.29
N LEU A 143 24.55 -18.65 38.01
CA LEU A 143 24.60 -18.63 39.47
C LEU A 143 26.01 -18.23 39.94
N MET A 144 26.14 -17.06 40.56
CA MET A 144 27.37 -16.64 41.24
C MET A 144 27.31 -17.04 42.69
N ILE A 145 28.30 -17.83 43.12
CA ILE A 145 28.48 -18.24 44.50
C ILE A 145 29.77 -17.61 45.01
N THR A 146 29.69 -16.85 46.09
CA THR A 146 30.84 -16.29 46.80
C THR A 146 31.01 -17.03 48.13
N GLY A 147 32.22 -17.49 48.44
CA GLY A 147 32.50 -18.24 49.66
C GLY A 147 33.68 -19.19 49.50
N ASP A 148 34.26 -19.63 50.62
CA ASP A 148 35.27 -20.69 50.60
C ASP A 148 34.57 -22.06 50.60
N ILE A 149 34.88 -22.89 49.59
CA ILE A 149 34.32 -24.24 49.50
C ILE A 149 35.09 -25.11 50.50
N ASP A 150 34.39 -25.68 51.48
CA ASP A 150 35.03 -26.58 52.43
C ASP A 150 35.44 -27.89 51.75
N VAL A 151 36.70 -27.95 51.34
CA VAL A 151 37.25 -29.15 50.71
C VAL A 151 37.74 -30.11 51.80
N PRO A 152 37.23 -31.35 51.88
CA PRO A 152 37.77 -32.36 52.78
C PRO A 152 39.25 -32.60 52.43
N LYS A 153 40.14 -32.36 53.40
CA LYS A 153 41.58 -32.56 53.23
C LYS A 153 41.86 -34.06 53.17
N THR A 154 42.04 -34.61 51.97
CA THR A 154 42.52 -35.98 51.81
C THR A 154 44.05 -35.97 51.76
N PRO A 155 44.75 -36.76 52.58
CA PRO A 155 46.21 -36.81 52.51
C PRO A 155 46.64 -37.43 51.18
N TRP A 156 47.68 -36.89 50.55
CA TRP A 156 48.31 -37.55 49.40
C TRP A 156 48.90 -38.87 49.88
N VAL A 157 48.49 -39.99 49.30
CA VAL A 157 49.06 -41.31 49.63
C VAL A 157 50.11 -41.69 48.59
N GLY A 158 51.25 -42.21 49.04
CA GLY A 158 52.25 -42.82 48.18
C GLY A 158 51.77 -44.16 47.59
N ALA A 159 52.56 -44.77 46.71
CA ALA A 159 52.27 -46.08 46.13
C ALA A 159 52.23 -47.24 47.16
N ASP A 160 52.60 -46.95 48.41
CA ASP A 160 52.63 -47.80 49.60
C ASP A 160 51.45 -47.56 50.56
N GLY A 161 50.52 -46.66 50.21
CA GLY A 161 49.29 -46.40 50.97
C GLY A 161 49.48 -45.56 52.24
N GLN A 162 50.69 -45.05 52.50
CA GLN A 162 50.97 -44.15 53.62
C GLN A 162 50.88 -42.67 53.18
N PRO A 163 50.45 -41.76 54.06
CA PRO A 163 50.33 -40.34 53.73
C PRO A 163 51.73 -39.70 53.56
N LEU A 164 51.95 -39.08 52.40
CA LEU A 164 53.16 -38.34 52.06
C LEU A 164 53.32 -37.14 53.00
N THR A 165 54.50 -37.03 53.60
CA THR A 165 54.89 -35.95 54.51
C THR A 165 55.94 -35.06 53.85
N ASP A 166 55.85 -33.75 54.09
CA ASP A 166 56.86 -32.77 53.65
C ASP A 166 58.13 -32.88 54.53
N LYS A 167 59.23 -32.21 54.16
CA LYS A 167 60.53 -32.27 54.84
C LYS A 167 60.51 -31.90 56.33
N ASP A 168 59.46 -31.25 56.81
CA ASP A 168 59.24 -30.90 58.21
C ASP A 168 58.26 -31.85 58.95
N GLY A 169 57.94 -33.01 58.36
CA GLY A 169 57.13 -34.06 59.00
C GLY A 169 55.61 -33.82 58.97
N ASN A 170 55.15 -32.81 58.22
CA ASN A 170 53.73 -32.47 58.09
C ASN A 170 53.10 -33.19 56.90
N ILE A 171 51.91 -33.79 57.09
CA ILE A 171 51.19 -34.51 56.02
C ILE A 171 50.76 -33.54 54.92
N ILE A 172 51.05 -33.88 53.66
CA ILE A 172 50.64 -33.11 52.48
C ILE A 172 49.20 -33.50 52.12
N TYR A 173 48.29 -32.53 52.11
CA TYR A 173 46.88 -32.75 51.78
C TYR A 173 46.56 -32.30 50.36
N ARG A 174 45.77 -33.09 49.63
CA ARG A 174 45.12 -32.71 48.38
C ARG A 174 43.86 -31.92 48.72
N LYS A 175 43.77 -30.69 48.21
CA LYS A 175 42.54 -29.89 48.22
C LYS A 175 41.89 -29.97 46.84
N THR A 176 41.20 -31.06 46.53
CA THR A 176 40.33 -31.11 45.34
C THR A 176 38.88 -30.94 45.80
N PRO A 177 38.18 -29.88 45.38
CA PRO A 177 36.77 -29.72 45.75
C PRO A 177 35.95 -30.87 45.16
N GLU A 178 35.34 -31.68 46.04
CA GLU A 178 34.39 -32.72 45.63
C GLU A 178 33.01 -32.09 45.47
N ILE A 179 32.76 -31.46 44.32
CA ILE A 179 31.44 -30.94 43.97
C ILE A 179 30.62 -32.12 43.42
N ASN A 180 29.82 -32.75 44.26
CA ASN A 180 28.93 -33.84 43.86
C ASN A 180 27.58 -33.26 43.38
N THR A 181 27.25 -33.47 42.10
CA THR A 181 26.01 -32.99 41.47
C THR A 181 24.73 -33.64 42.01
N HIS A 182 24.83 -34.71 42.81
CA HIS A 182 23.69 -35.37 43.46
C HIS A 182 23.45 -34.90 44.90
N GLN A 183 24.33 -34.09 45.48
CA GLN A 183 24.14 -33.55 46.83
C GLN A 183 23.32 -32.26 46.76
N SER A 184 22.15 -32.22 47.40
CA SER A 184 21.21 -31.08 47.35
C SER A 184 21.67 -29.84 48.16
N LYS A 185 22.86 -29.86 48.77
CA LYS A 185 23.37 -28.77 49.62
C LYS A 185 24.87 -28.62 49.42
N ILE A 186 25.32 -27.39 49.22
CA ILE A 186 26.73 -27.01 49.21
C ILE A 186 27.00 -26.18 50.46
N TRP A 187 28.02 -26.55 51.23
CA TRP A 187 28.44 -25.83 52.42
C TRP A 187 29.59 -24.87 52.08
N LEU A 188 29.42 -23.60 52.42
CA LEU A 188 30.40 -22.54 52.17
C LEU A 188 30.82 -21.94 53.51
N LYS A 189 32.13 -21.75 53.71
CA LYS A 189 32.68 -21.12 54.91
C LYS A 189 32.75 -19.60 54.71
N PRO A 190 32.41 -18.80 55.74
CA PRO A 190 32.63 -17.37 55.71
C PRO A 190 34.13 -17.07 55.71
N ALA A 191 34.54 -16.12 54.88
CA ALA A 191 35.93 -15.69 54.81
C ALA A 191 36.21 -14.61 55.87
N LEU A 192 37.31 -14.77 56.61
CA LEU A 192 37.80 -13.77 57.57
C LEU A 192 38.86 -12.92 56.88
N VAL A 193 38.53 -11.67 56.57
CA VAL A 193 39.51 -10.73 55.99
C VAL A 193 40.06 -9.86 57.11
N LYS A 194 41.38 -9.94 57.33
CA LYS A 194 42.10 -9.07 58.28
C LYS A 194 42.47 -7.76 57.58
N ASN A 195 41.74 -6.69 57.86
CA ASN A 195 42.08 -5.36 57.38
C ASN A 195 43.07 -4.68 58.34
N GLY A 196 44.37 -4.78 58.04
CA GLY A 196 45.42 -3.99 58.71
C GLY A 196 45.74 -4.40 60.15
N ILE A 197 46.60 -3.58 60.79
CA ILE A 197 47.32 -3.86 62.05
C ILE A 197 46.39 -4.00 63.28
N ASN A 198 45.14 -3.53 63.21
CA ASN A 198 44.17 -3.68 64.29
C ASN A 198 43.20 -4.82 63.95
N ASP A 199 43.26 -5.88 64.75
CA ASP A 199 42.62 -7.20 64.60
C ASP A 199 41.08 -7.18 64.76
N ASN A 200 40.39 -6.30 64.04
CA ASN A 200 38.94 -6.37 63.86
C ASN A 200 38.67 -7.09 62.53
N GLY A 201 38.76 -8.42 62.54
CA GLY A 201 38.43 -9.24 61.37
C GLY A 201 36.98 -9.04 60.97
N GLN A 202 36.73 -8.58 59.74
CA GLN A 202 35.39 -8.54 59.19
C GLN A 202 35.05 -9.93 58.64
N VAL A 203 33.93 -10.48 59.08
CA VAL A 203 33.38 -11.76 58.63
C VAL A 203 32.57 -11.49 57.35
N ILE A 204 33.05 -11.97 56.21
CA ILE A 204 32.30 -11.92 54.96
C ILE A 204 31.51 -13.23 54.84
N GLN A 205 30.19 -13.14 54.92
CA GLN A 205 29.30 -14.28 54.76
C GLN A 205 29.24 -14.71 53.29
N PRO A 206 29.17 -16.03 53.01
CA PRO A 206 29.02 -16.50 51.64
C PRO A 206 27.64 -16.12 51.11
N THR A 207 27.58 -15.60 49.89
CA THR A 207 26.33 -15.24 49.21
C THR A 207 26.17 -16.00 47.91
N ALA A 208 24.94 -16.34 47.58
CA ALA A 208 24.58 -16.87 46.27
C ALA A 208 23.60 -15.89 45.62
N SER A 209 23.93 -15.42 44.43
CA SER A 209 23.10 -14.52 43.63
C SER A 209 23.17 -14.92 42.18
N TYR A 210 22.06 -14.85 41.46
CA TYR A 210 22.08 -14.97 40.02
C TYR A 210 22.67 -13.68 39.42
N LEU A 211 23.72 -13.82 38.61
CA LEU A 211 24.21 -12.74 37.76
C LEU A 211 23.20 -12.55 36.63
N THR A 212 22.41 -11.49 36.74
CA THR A 212 21.49 -11.06 35.69
C THR A 212 22.07 -9.83 35.02
N LYS A 213 22.12 -9.81 33.68
CA LYS A 213 22.33 -8.55 32.95
C LYS A 213 21.12 -7.64 33.25
N GLU A 214 21.36 -6.38 33.60
CA GLU A 214 20.27 -5.41 33.76
C GLU A 214 19.69 -5.07 32.38
N LEU A 215 18.43 -5.40 32.14
CA LEU A 215 17.72 -5.04 30.91
C LEU A 215 17.10 -3.65 31.07
N ASN A 216 17.52 -2.69 30.25
CA ASN A 216 16.89 -1.37 30.18
C ASN A 216 15.69 -1.39 29.22
N SER A 217 14.59 -2.06 29.56
CA SER A 217 13.42 -2.16 28.69
C SER A 217 12.88 -0.80 28.22
N ASP A 218 12.97 0.21 29.08
CA ASP A 218 12.44 1.54 28.82
C ASP A 218 13.27 2.30 27.77
N GLY A 219 14.61 2.17 27.84
CA GLY A 219 15.50 2.75 26.84
C GLY A 219 15.33 2.12 25.46
N TRP A 220 15.11 0.79 25.40
CA TRP A 220 14.86 0.09 24.15
C TRP A 220 13.52 0.48 23.54
N LYS A 221 12.47 0.58 24.36
CA LYS A 221 11.16 1.06 23.91
C LYS A 221 11.25 2.49 23.37
N LEU A 222 11.91 3.40 24.08
CA LEU A 222 12.09 4.78 23.64
C LEU A 222 12.84 4.86 22.31
N TYR A 223 13.86 4.02 22.11
CA TYR A 223 14.59 3.95 20.85
C TYR A 223 13.71 3.43 19.70
N ILE A 224 12.98 2.34 19.90
CA ILE A 224 12.07 1.80 18.88
C ILE A 224 10.94 2.79 18.55
N ASP A 225 10.36 3.44 19.57
CA ASP A 225 9.32 4.45 19.39
C ASP A 225 9.86 5.66 18.60
N ALA A 226 11.11 6.07 18.85
CA ALA A 226 11.77 7.12 18.08
C ALA A 226 11.98 6.72 16.61
N LEU A 227 12.45 5.51 16.34
CA LEU A 227 12.61 5.01 14.96
C LEU A 227 11.26 4.90 14.23
N ASN A 228 10.21 4.41 14.90
CA ASN A 228 8.86 4.38 14.32
C ASN A 228 8.37 5.78 13.98
N MET A 229 8.55 6.74 14.89
CA MET A 229 8.19 8.14 14.65
C MET A 229 8.97 8.75 13.47
N GLU A 230 10.26 8.44 13.35
CA GLU A 230 11.10 8.86 12.23
C GLU A 230 10.58 8.31 10.89
N ILE A 231 10.22 7.01 10.83
CA ILE A 231 9.63 6.41 9.62
C ILE A 231 8.33 7.12 9.24
N HIS A 232 7.42 7.33 10.20
CA HIS A 232 6.14 7.99 9.91
C HIS A 232 6.32 9.43 9.45
N LYS A 233 7.25 10.16 10.06
CA LYS A 233 7.55 11.54 9.71
C LYS A 233 8.21 11.66 8.33
N ASP A 234 9.14 10.76 8.01
CA ASP A 234 9.91 10.86 6.78
C ASP A 234 9.18 10.27 5.56
N THR A 235 8.34 9.25 5.76
CA THR A 235 7.49 8.71 4.69
C THR A 235 6.18 9.47 4.53
N ASN A 236 5.94 10.51 5.34
CA ASN A 236 4.67 11.23 5.41
C ASN A 236 3.46 10.29 5.59
N THR A 237 3.67 9.12 6.22
CA THR A 237 2.63 8.13 6.48
C THR A 237 1.96 8.43 7.82
N PRO A 238 0.65 8.73 7.85
CA PRO A 238 -0.06 9.02 9.09
C PRO A 238 -0.07 7.79 10.01
N ASP A 239 0.33 7.98 11.27
CA ASP A 239 0.13 6.97 12.31
C ASP A 239 -1.30 7.05 12.83
N THR A 240 -2.09 6.01 12.53
CA THR A 240 -3.49 5.89 12.96
C THR A 240 -3.65 5.34 14.38
N SER A 241 -2.56 4.85 14.98
CA SER A 241 -2.54 4.26 16.32
C SER A 241 -2.22 5.27 17.43
N ASP A 242 -1.77 6.48 17.08
CA ASP A 242 -1.51 7.56 18.03
C ASP A 242 -2.79 7.93 18.80
N ALA A 243 -2.71 7.97 20.13
CA ALA A 243 -3.81 8.38 21.01
C ALA A 243 -4.32 9.80 20.69
N ASN A 244 -3.46 10.68 20.15
CA ASN A 244 -3.85 12.01 19.68
C ASN A 244 -4.57 11.99 18.32
N PHE A 245 -4.65 10.86 17.63
CA PHE A 245 -5.43 10.67 16.41
C PHE A 245 -6.90 10.33 16.74
N ALA A 246 -7.12 9.54 17.81
CA ALA A 246 -8.45 9.06 18.21
C ALA A 246 -9.23 10.02 19.14
N SER A 247 -8.56 10.98 19.79
CA SER A 247 -9.19 11.82 20.82
C SER A 247 -9.61 13.18 20.29
N ASN A 248 -10.90 13.33 19.93
CA ASN A 248 -11.61 14.58 19.67
C ASN A 248 -10.84 15.66 18.88
N ALA A 249 -10.01 15.23 17.92
CA ALA A 249 -9.25 16.13 17.07
C ALA A 249 -10.25 16.87 16.16
N SER A 250 -10.27 18.20 16.23
CA SER A 250 -11.07 19.02 15.31
C SER A 250 -10.70 18.67 13.86
N GLY A 251 -11.64 18.79 12.91
CA GLY A 251 -11.38 18.49 11.49
C GLY A 251 -10.14 19.20 10.92
N VAL A 252 -9.80 20.37 11.46
CA VAL A 252 -8.57 21.11 11.15
C VAL A 252 -7.31 20.43 11.67
N ALA A 253 -7.31 19.87 12.88
CA ALA A 253 -6.15 19.14 13.41
C ALA A 253 -5.90 17.85 12.63
N MET A 254 -6.97 17.20 12.16
CA MET A 254 -6.86 16.01 11.30
C MET A 254 -6.29 16.36 9.92
N SER A 255 -6.73 17.46 9.30
CA SER A 255 -6.19 17.88 8.01
C SER A 255 -4.71 18.25 8.07
N TYR A 256 -4.23 18.88 9.15
CA TYR A 256 -2.80 19.12 9.33
C TYR A 256 -1.98 17.84 9.48
N LYS A 257 -2.52 16.80 10.11
CA LYS A 257 -1.86 15.49 10.21
C LYS A 257 -1.80 14.76 8.87
N LEU A 258 -2.82 14.91 8.03
CA LEU A 258 -2.87 14.33 6.69
C LEU A 258 -2.15 15.17 5.63
N TRP A 259 -1.80 16.43 5.93
CA TRP A 259 -1.23 17.35 4.96
C TRP A 259 0.01 16.81 4.26
N GLY A 260 0.93 16.17 5.00
CA GLY A 260 2.11 15.51 4.41
C GLY A 260 1.72 14.41 3.42
N ASN A 261 0.77 13.55 3.80
CA ASN A 261 0.26 12.48 2.93
C ASN A 261 -0.45 13.04 1.70
N ASP A 262 -1.20 14.13 1.84
CA ASP A 262 -1.85 14.82 0.73
C ASP A 262 -0.83 15.43 -0.25
N GLN A 263 0.31 15.94 0.25
CA GLN A 263 1.40 16.40 -0.63
C GLN A 263 1.99 15.24 -1.43
N GLU A 264 2.30 14.11 -0.77
CA GLU A 264 2.80 12.91 -1.47
C GLU A 264 1.80 12.39 -2.50
N ARG A 265 0.50 12.35 -2.14
CA ARG A 265 -0.55 12.00 -3.08
C ARG A 265 -0.56 12.94 -4.28
N SER A 266 -0.50 14.24 -4.07
CA SER A 266 -0.51 15.23 -5.16
C SER A 266 0.70 15.07 -6.10
N ASN A 267 1.88 14.79 -5.54
CA ASN A 267 3.09 14.50 -6.32
C ASN A 267 2.92 13.22 -7.15
N GLN A 268 2.42 12.13 -6.55
CA GLN A 268 2.16 10.87 -7.23
C GLN A 268 1.08 11.00 -8.31
N GLU A 269 0.01 11.76 -8.06
CA GLU A 269 -1.02 12.07 -9.05
C GLU A 269 -0.43 12.78 -10.26
N SER A 270 0.48 13.74 -10.06
CA SER A 270 1.18 14.43 -11.15
C SER A 270 2.02 13.47 -12.00
N LEU A 271 2.83 12.62 -11.36
CA LEU A 271 3.68 11.65 -12.05
C LEU A 271 2.85 10.58 -12.78
N TYR A 272 1.80 10.07 -12.13
CA TYR A 272 0.89 9.12 -12.73
C TYR A 272 0.10 9.72 -13.90
N THR A 273 -0.28 11.00 -13.81
CA THR A 273 -0.92 11.74 -14.91
C THR A 273 0.01 11.80 -16.12
N ARG A 274 1.33 12.02 -15.96
CA ARG A 274 2.28 12.01 -17.09
C ARG A 274 2.29 10.65 -17.80
N GLY A 275 2.35 9.56 -17.05
CA GLY A 275 2.30 8.19 -17.59
C GLY A 275 0.95 7.88 -18.27
N LEU A 276 -0.16 8.30 -17.64
CA LEU A 276 -1.50 8.11 -18.18
C LEU A 276 -1.72 8.91 -19.47
N MET A 277 -1.29 10.16 -19.53
CA MET A 277 -1.37 10.98 -20.75
C MET A 277 -0.51 10.38 -21.86
N ARG A 278 0.69 9.88 -21.56
CA ARG A 278 1.51 9.14 -22.53
C ARG A 278 0.76 7.91 -23.08
N ARG A 279 0.14 7.11 -22.21
CA ARG A 279 -0.71 5.98 -22.63
C ARG A 279 -1.84 6.45 -23.54
N LEU A 280 -2.54 7.51 -23.16
CA LEU A 280 -3.66 8.01 -23.97
C LEU A 280 -3.16 8.53 -25.33
N ARG A 281 -1.99 9.17 -25.42
CA ARG A 281 -1.37 9.58 -26.69
C ARG A 281 -1.11 8.39 -27.61
N LEU A 282 -0.57 7.29 -27.07
CA LEU A 282 -0.37 6.04 -27.82
C LEU A 282 -1.69 5.47 -28.36
N LEU A 283 -2.76 5.48 -27.54
CA LEU A 283 -4.10 5.08 -27.96
C LEU A 283 -4.67 6.02 -29.02
N GLY A 284 -4.49 7.33 -28.86
CA GLY A 284 -4.92 8.36 -29.81
C GLY A 284 -4.28 8.18 -31.19
N ASN A 285 -2.96 7.95 -31.23
CA ASN A 285 -2.22 7.67 -32.46
C ASN A 285 -2.74 6.40 -33.15
N TYR A 286 -2.95 5.32 -32.39
CA TYR A 286 -3.48 4.07 -32.93
C TYR A 286 -4.92 4.23 -33.46
N TRP A 287 -5.79 4.91 -32.72
CA TRP A 287 -7.17 5.17 -33.15
C TRP A 287 -7.26 6.12 -34.34
N GLN A 288 -6.32 7.05 -34.49
CA GLN A 288 -6.18 7.86 -35.69
C GLN A 288 -5.75 7.00 -36.89
N ALA A 289 -4.79 6.10 -36.70
CA ALA A 289 -4.37 5.15 -37.75
C ALA A 289 -5.53 4.21 -38.16
N LEU A 290 -6.41 3.86 -37.23
CA LEU A 290 -7.62 3.07 -37.48
C LEU A 290 -8.78 3.89 -38.09
N GLY A 291 -8.64 5.22 -38.21
CA GLY A 291 -9.68 6.13 -38.70
C GLY A 291 -10.87 6.36 -37.75
N SER A 292 -10.76 5.96 -36.48
CA SER A 292 -11.83 6.12 -35.47
C SER A 292 -11.91 7.55 -34.92
N ILE A 293 -10.80 8.28 -34.95
CA ILE A 293 -10.68 9.66 -34.45
C ILE A 293 -10.08 10.53 -35.54
N LYS A 294 -10.55 11.78 -35.66
CA LYS A 294 -10.07 12.73 -36.67
C LYS A 294 -8.64 13.22 -36.39
N ASN A 295 -8.35 13.61 -35.15
CA ASN A 295 -7.06 14.13 -34.72
C ASN A 295 -6.62 13.48 -33.39
N ALA A 296 -5.36 13.05 -33.30
CA ALA A 296 -4.78 12.49 -32.06
C ALA A 296 -4.77 13.50 -30.90
N ASP A 297 -4.69 14.80 -31.19
CA ASP A 297 -4.67 15.88 -30.18
C ASP A 297 -5.94 15.98 -29.32
N MET A 298 -7.04 15.33 -29.73
CA MET A 298 -8.26 15.27 -28.93
C MET A 298 -8.03 14.64 -27.55
N VAL A 299 -6.99 13.82 -27.42
CA VAL A 299 -6.58 13.20 -26.18
C VAL A 299 -6.09 14.20 -25.13
N GLU A 300 -5.46 15.31 -25.55
CA GLU A 300 -4.94 16.32 -24.60
C GLU A 300 -6.06 17.04 -23.83
N ASN A 301 -7.30 16.97 -24.32
CA ASN A 301 -8.46 17.56 -23.65
C ASN A 301 -9.03 16.68 -22.53
N ILE A 302 -8.51 15.46 -22.35
CA ILE A 302 -8.95 14.54 -21.30
C ILE A 302 -8.24 14.92 -20.00
N ASN A 303 -9.00 15.32 -19.00
CA ASN A 303 -8.48 15.57 -17.66
C ASN A 303 -8.81 14.41 -16.71
N PRO A 304 -7.83 13.64 -16.23
CA PRO A 304 -8.06 12.59 -15.24
C PRO A 304 -8.56 13.19 -13.92
N VAL A 305 -9.60 12.57 -13.34
CA VAL A 305 -10.11 12.94 -12.00
C VAL A 305 -9.70 11.84 -11.02
N TYR A 306 -8.96 12.22 -9.99
CA TYR A 306 -8.58 11.34 -8.87
C TYR A 306 -9.48 11.63 -7.67
N THR A 307 -10.06 10.59 -7.08
CA THR A 307 -10.95 10.72 -5.90
C THR A 307 -10.25 10.14 -4.67
N PRO A 308 -9.93 10.95 -3.65
CA PRO A 308 -9.24 10.47 -2.46
C PRO A 308 -10.21 9.67 -1.57
N ASN A 309 -9.73 8.56 -1.02
CA ASN A 309 -10.48 7.74 -0.07
C ASN A 309 -10.19 8.19 1.37
N MET A 310 -10.65 9.39 1.74
CA MET A 310 -10.53 9.89 3.11
C MET A 310 -11.63 9.29 4.02
N PRO A 311 -11.35 9.09 5.32
CA PRO A 311 -12.39 8.78 6.29
C PRO A 311 -13.46 9.87 6.28
N LYS A 312 -14.68 9.53 5.86
CA LYS A 312 -15.76 10.50 5.72
C LYS A 312 -16.33 10.83 7.09
N ASN A 313 -16.29 12.12 7.46
CA ASN A 313 -17.09 12.64 8.58
C ASN A 313 -18.39 13.21 8.01
N ASP A 314 -19.32 12.32 7.64
CA ASP A 314 -20.59 12.70 7.02
C ASP A 314 -21.40 13.68 7.91
N ALA A 315 -21.21 13.64 9.23
CA ALA A 315 -21.90 14.53 10.17
C ALA A 315 -21.43 16.00 10.06
N GLU A 316 -20.12 16.24 9.90
CA GLU A 316 -19.56 17.59 9.76
C GLU A 316 -19.85 18.17 8.38
N ILE A 317 -19.78 17.33 7.33
CA ILE A 317 -20.20 17.73 5.97
C ILE A 317 -21.67 18.15 5.98
N MET A 318 -22.57 17.36 6.59
CA MET A 318 -23.98 17.73 6.69
C MET A 318 -24.22 19.02 7.50
N GLN A 319 -23.42 19.32 8.52
CA GLN A 319 -23.50 20.60 9.24
C GLN A 319 -23.06 21.78 8.37
N THR A 320 -21.97 21.64 7.61
CA THR A 320 -21.52 22.69 6.67
C THR A 320 -22.53 22.90 5.53
N VAL A 321 -23.07 21.82 4.98
CA VAL A 321 -24.14 21.84 3.98
C VAL A 321 -25.38 22.55 4.53
N THR A 322 -25.79 22.23 5.77
CA THR A 322 -26.92 22.91 6.43
C THR A 322 -26.63 24.41 6.62
N ALA A 323 -25.41 24.78 6.97
CA ALA A 323 -25.00 26.18 7.07
C ALA A 323 -25.03 26.88 5.70
N LEU A 324 -24.59 26.22 4.62
CA LEU A 324 -24.61 26.74 3.26
C LEU A 324 -26.04 26.94 2.74
N VAL A 325 -26.93 25.98 2.97
CA VAL A 325 -28.38 26.11 2.69
C VAL A 325 -28.95 27.33 3.42
N ASN A 326 -28.60 27.53 4.69
CA ASN A 326 -29.08 28.66 5.49
C ASN A 326 -28.53 30.01 5.00
N THR A 327 -27.38 30.06 4.33
CA THR A 327 -26.84 31.32 3.79
C THR A 327 -27.53 31.78 2.51
N GLY A 328 -28.20 30.88 1.76
CA GLY A 328 -28.97 31.20 0.56
C GLY A 328 -28.19 31.85 -0.60
N LYS A 329 -26.85 31.81 -0.56
CA LYS A 329 -25.95 32.47 -1.55
C LYS A 329 -25.26 31.48 -2.48
N VAL A 330 -25.41 30.19 -2.25
CA VAL A 330 -24.79 29.12 -3.04
C VAL A 330 -25.87 28.45 -3.86
N SER A 331 -25.57 28.09 -5.11
CA SER A 331 -26.52 27.43 -5.98
C SER A 331 -26.87 26.04 -5.44
N ASP A 332 -28.13 25.62 -5.61
CA ASP A 332 -28.58 24.27 -5.23
C ASP A 332 -27.77 23.18 -5.93
N GLN A 333 -27.24 23.47 -7.12
CA GLN A 333 -26.36 22.58 -7.88
C GLN A 333 -25.02 22.36 -7.18
N THR A 334 -24.38 23.42 -6.69
CA THR A 334 -23.10 23.33 -5.94
C THR A 334 -23.30 22.64 -4.58
N ILE A 335 -24.45 22.84 -3.93
CA ILE A 335 -24.79 22.15 -2.69
C ILE A 335 -24.93 20.64 -2.94
N ARG A 336 -25.54 20.23 -4.06
CA ARG A 336 -25.71 18.82 -4.44
C ARG A 336 -24.40 18.16 -4.84
N GLU A 337 -23.52 18.85 -5.56
CA GLU A 337 -22.15 18.37 -5.85
C GLU A 337 -21.36 18.10 -4.56
N GLN A 338 -21.57 18.89 -3.50
CA GLN A 338 -20.94 18.65 -2.20
C GLN A 338 -21.58 17.50 -1.41
N ILE A 339 -22.85 17.16 -1.69
CA ILE A 339 -23.60 16.08 -1.04
C ILE A 339 -23.41 14.74 -1.76
N GLU A 340 -23.12 14.75 -3.07
CA GLU A 340 -22.91 13.55 -3.91
C GLU A 340 -21.93 12.52 -3.31
N PRO A 341 -20.78 12.93 -2.71
CA PRO A 341 -19.90 11.99 -2.03
C PRO A 341 -20.53 11.31 -0.80
N VAL A 342 -21.54 11.91 -0.16
CA VAL A 342 -22.20 11.42 1.06
C VAL A 342 -23.41 10.55 0.72
N THR A 343 -24.23 10.96 -0.26
CA THR A 343 -25.45 10.23 -0.63
C THR A 343 -25.21 9.16 -1.69
N GLY A 344 -24.12 9.25 -2.44
CA GLY A 344 -23.82 8.35 -3.57
C GLY A 344 -24.78 8.53 -4.76
N VAL A 345 -25.56 9.61 -4.79
CA VAL A 345 -26.49 9.95 -5.88
C VAL A 345 -25.88 11.10 -6.67
N SER A 346 -25.75 10.93 -7.99
CA SER A 346 -25.22 11.98 -8.86
C SER A 346 -26.13 13.21 -8.86
N ASN A 347 -25.53 14.39 -9.05
CA ASN A 347 -26.26 15.66 -9.12
C ASN A 347 -27.47 15.61 -10.07
N ASP A 348 -27.29 14.99 -11.25
CA ASP A 348 -28.33 14.86 -12.26
C ASP A 348 -29.48 13.94 -11.81
N ALA A 349 -29.18 12.86 -11.09
CA ALA A 349 -30.18 11.93 -10.58
C ALA A 349 -30.99 12.52 -9.41
N GLU A 350 -30.35 13.36 -8.57
CA GLU A 350 -31.04 14.05 -7.50
C GLU A 350 -31.87 15.23 -8.01
N GLN A 351 -31.40 15.91 -9.07
CA GLN A 351 -32.20 16.90 -9.80
C GLN A 351 -33.47 16.28 -10.37
N GLN A 352 -33.38 15.13 -11.03
CA GLN A 352 -34.54 14.42 -11.54
C GLN A 352 -35.51 14.02 -10.42
N ARG A 353 -35.01 13.52 -9.28
CA ARG A 353 -35.87 13.18 -8.13
C ARG A 353 -36.58 14.38 -7.52
N ILE A 354 -35.92 15.52 -7.44
CA ILE A 354 -36.51 16.76 -6.92
C ILE A 354 -37.51 17.34 -7.92
N ASP A 355 -37.22 17.28 -9.22
CA ASP A 355 -38.17 17.71 -10.25
C ASP A 355 -39.41 16.82 -10.25
N GLU A 356 -39.26 15.50 -10.12
CA GLU A 356 -40.38 14.56 -9.92
C GLU A 356 -41.16 14.82 -8.61
N GLN A 357 -40.48 15.20 -7.53
CA GLN A 357 -41.14 15.59 -6.27
C GLN A 357 -41.89 16.91 -6.41
N ASN A 358 -41.28 17.91 -7.05
CA ASN A 358 -41.87 19.22 -7.28
C ASN A 358 -43.06 19.14 -8.25
N GLU A 359 -43.00 18.27 -9.26
CA GLU A 359 -44.13 17.97 -10.13
C GLU A 359 -45.27 17.32 -9.35
N LYS A 360 -45.00 16.32 -8.50
CA LYS A 360 -45.99 15.71 -7.60
C LYS A 360 -46.57 16.70 -6.57
N ILE A 361 -45.80 17.71 -6.15
CA ILE A 361 -46.28 18.77 -5.26
C ILE A 361 -47.15 19.78 -6.03
N LYS A 362 -46.75 20.19 -7.24
CA LYS A 362 -47.55 21.06 -8.11
C LYS A 362 -48.87 20.43 -8.55
N GLU A 363 -48.91 19.11 -8.68
CA GLU A 363 -50.11 18.32 -9.00
C GLU A 363 -51.04 18.16 -7.78
N ASN A 364 -50.49 18.18 -6.56
CA ASN A 364 -51.23 18.10 -5.30
C ASN A 364 -51.54 19.47 -4.67
N ASP A 365 -51.05 20.58 -5.23
CA ASP A 365 -51.30 21.92 -4.72
C ASP A 365 -52.76 22.34 -5.03
N PRO A 366 -53.64 22.49 -4.01
CA PRO A 366 -55.07 22.74 -4.22
C PRO A 366 -55.38 24.10 -4.85
N PHE A 367 -54.38 24.97 -5.04
CA PHE A 367 -54.52 26.27 -5.70
C PHE A 367 -54.46 26.21 -7.23
N ASN A 368 -53.80 25.20 -7.80
CA ASN A 368 -53.62 25.10 -9.27
C ASN A 368 -54.89 24.57 -9.97
N ASN A 369 -55.71 23.80 -9.25
CA ASN A 369 -57.00 23.29 -9.73
C ASN A 369 -58.13 24.34 -9.72
N VAL A 370 -57.87 25.56 -9.24
CA VAL A 370 -58.90 26.62 -9.11
C VAL A 370 -58.77 27.71 -10.18
N PHE A 371 -57.59 27.89 -10.79
CA PHE A 371 -57.33 28.97 -11.75
C PHE A 371 -56.85 28.49 -13.12
N THR A 372 -57.48 27.46 -13.70
CA THR A 372 -57.41 27.27 -15.16
C THR A 372 -58.33 28.28 -15.84
N ARG A 373 -57.79 29.46 -16.19
CA ARG A 373 -58.46 30.41 -17.08
C ARG A 373 -58.32 29.89 -18.52
N LYS A 374 -59.41 29.37 -19.10
CA LYS A 374 -59.53 29.12 -20.54
C LYS A 374 -59.17 30.39 -21.31
N PRO A 375 -58.22 30.36 -22.27
CA PRO A 375 -58.07 31.41 -23.26
C PRO A 375 -59.11 31.21 -24.39
N ASP A 376 -59.75 32.31 -24.80
CA ASP A 376 -60.64 32.41 -25.97
C ASP A 376 -59.94 31.92 -27.26
N GLU A 377 -60.60 31.03 -28.00
CA GLU A 377 -60.26 30.71 -29.39
C GLU A 377 -60.89 31.77 -30.31
N SER A 378 -60.06 32.48 -31.08
CA SER A 378 -60.51 33.28 -32.22
C SER A 378 -60.56 32.38 -33.44
N GLN A 379 -61.76 32.28 -34.03
CA GLN A 379 -62.05 31.61 -35.30
C GLN A 379 -61.46 32.42 -36.47
N ASP A 380 -60.72 31.75 -37.36
CA ASP A 380 -60.52 32.19 -38.74
C ASP A 380 -61.12 31.14 -39.70
N ASP A 381 -62.19 31.60 -40.33
CA ASP A 381 -62.78 31.40 -41.67
C ASP A 381 -62.59 30.15 -42.56
N ASP A 382 -63.62 30.00 -43.41
CA ASP A 382 -63.85 29.09 -44.55
C ASP A 382 -64.22 27.63 -44.20
N GLY A 383 -65.34 27.04 -44.66
CA GLY A 383 -66.27 27.44 -45.70
C GLY A 383 -66.90 26.18 -46.32
N ASP A 384 -68.24 26.16 -46.32
CA ASP A 384 -69.15 25.43 -47.23
C ASP A 384 -69.68 24.01 -46.90
N ASN A 385 -70.92 23.87 -47.37
CA ASN A 385 -72.08 23.05 -47.04
C ASN A 385 -72.05 21.54 -47.34
N THR A 386 -73.18 20.92 -46.93
CA THR A 386 -73.90 19.75 -47.49
C THR A 386 -73.44 18.38 -46.99
N ASP A 387 -74.30 17.41 -46.67
CA ASP A 387 -75.75 17.29 -46.52
C ASP A 387 -76.00 15.96 -45.76
N ASP A 388 -77.22 15.83 -45.24
CA ASP A 388 -77.90 14.66 -44.65
C ASP A 388 -77.31 13.23 -44.80
N SER A 389 -77.33 12.47 -43.70
CA SER A 389 -78.31 11.38 -43.42
C SER A 389 -77.77 10.30 -42.44
N ASN A 390 -78.50 10.14 -41.34
CA ASN A 390 -78.52 8.98 -40.42
C ASN A 390 -79.52 7.92 -40.98
N PRO A 391 -79.78 6.73 -40.40
CA PRO A 391 -79.12 5.91 -39.37
C PRO A 391 -78.96 4.42 -39.79
N ASP A 392 -78.46 3.57 -38.89
CA ASP A 392 -78.98 2.22 -38.53
C ASP A 392 -77.82 1.43 -37.89
N GLU A 393 -77.74 1.31 -36.56
CA GLU A 393 -78.40 0.33 -35.70
C GLU A 393 -77.89 -1.12 -35.89
N VAL A 394 -77.50 -1.72 -34.75
CA VAL A 394 -77.60 -3.12 -34.34
C VAL A 394 -76.27 -3.74 -33.87
N ASP A 395 -76.17 -3.73 -32.54
CA ASP A 395 -75.39 -4.59 -31.66
C ASP A 395 -75.83 -6.06 -31.79
N ASN A 396 -74.87 -6.99 -31.80
CA ASN A 396 -75.02 -8.33 -31.19
C ASN A 396 -73.70 -9.12 -31.21
N ASN A 397 -73.14 -9.28 -30.01
CA ASN A 397 -72.63 -10.51 -29.40
C ASN A 397 -72.26 -11.71 -30.29
N GLU A 398 -71.03 -12.21 -30.13
CA GLU A 398 -70.82 -13.64 -29.81
C GLU A 398 -69.45 -13.86 -29.16
N ILE A 399 -69.49 -14.46 -27.98
CA ILE A 399 -68.38 -15.03 -27.20
C ILE A 399 -68.38 -16.52 -27.55
N ASP A 400 -67.23 -17.10 -27.92
CA ASP A 400 -66.57 -18.18 -27.17
C ASP A 400 -65.63 -19.07 -28.02
N GLU A 401 -64.63 -19.56 -27.29
CA GLU A 401 -63.93 -20.85 -27.47
C GLU A 401 -62.91 -21.04 -28.62
N LYS A 402 -61.64 -20.93 -28.21
CA LYS A 402 -60.54 -21.85 -28.57
C LYS A 402 -60.96 -23.31 -28.29
N PRO A 403 -60.47 -24.34 -29.02
CA PRO A 403 -59.03 -24.68 -28.97
C PRO A 403 -58.38 -25.35 -30.21
N SER A 404 -57.04 -25.35 -30.14
CA SER A 404 -56.05 -26.33 -30.62
C SER A 404 -56.13 -26.87 -32.06
N ASP A 405 -55.09 -26.56 -32.83
CA ASP A 405 -54.05 -27.54 -33.21
C ASP A 405 -52.66 -26.89 -33.18
#